data_AF-A0ABD5QS80-F1
#
_entry.id   AF-A0ABD5QS80-F1
#
_cell.length_a   1.000
_cell.length_b   1.000
_cell.length_c   1.000
_cell.angle_alpha   90.00
_cell.angle_beta   90.00
_cell.angle_gamma   90.00
#
_symmetry.space_group_name_H-M   'P 1'
#
loop_
_entity.id
_entity.type
_entity.pdbx_description
1 polymer ?
#
loop_
_entity_poly.entity_id
_entity_poly.type
_entity_poly.pdbx_seq_one_letter_code
_entity_poly.pdbx_strand_id
1 'polypeptide(L)' 'MGGKDTDGSDREPGPVDPEDIGPAGAVIAVAFTGSVIAFVGFALLVLLGDVGFVLVAIGLLVVFASPAAYFRYRQLYG' A
#
# COMPACT_ATOMS: atom_id res chain seq x y z
N MET A 1 4.34 -38.41 40.21
CA MET A 1 3.74 -38.82 38.92
C MET A 1 3.27 -37.52 38.27
N GLY A 2 4.06 -36.87 37.42
CA GLY A 2 4.25 -37.24 36.00
C GLY A 2 3.02 -36.70 35.25
N GLY A 3 3.05 -35.53 34.63
CA GLY A 3 3.89 -35.16 33.48
C GLY A 3 2.97 -35.01 32.26
N LYS A 4 3.35 -34.11 31.34
CA LYS A 4 2.73 -33.72 30.06
C LYS A 4 1.99 -32.37 30.07
N ASP A 5 2.21 -31.45 29.15
CA ASP A 5 3.25 -31.25 28.12
C ASP A 5 3.12 -29.77 27.70
N THR A 6 4.24 -29.22 27.24
CA THR A 6 4.36 -28.23 26.16
C THR A 6 3.12 -28.19 25.24
N ASP A 7 2.63 -27.06 24.75
CA ASP A 7 3.25 -26.50 23.55
C ASP A 7 2.70 -25.10 23.21
N GLY A 8 3.60 -24.14 23.05
CA GLY A 8 3.31 -22.82 22.49
C GLY A 8 3.46 -22.79 20.96
N SER A 9 3.68 -23.93 20.30
CA SER A 9 4.02 -24.05 18.88
C SER A 9 2.87 -24.44 17.94
N ASP A 10 1.71 -24.86 18.46
CA ASP A 10 0.58 -25.35 17.65
C ASP A 10 -0.47 -24.28 17.25
N ARG A 11 -0.16 -22.97 17.34
CA ARG A 11 -1.00 -21.96 16.69
C ARG A 11 -0.61 -21.87 15.23
N GLU A 12 -0.99 -22.87 14.44
CA GLU A 12 -1.15 -22.69 13.00
C GLU A 12 -2.07 -21.45 12.85
N PRO A 13 -1.59 -20.35 12.25
CA PRO A 13 -2.43 -19.17 12.06
C PRO A 13 -3.61 -19.59 11.20
N GLY A 14 -4.77 -19.78 11.84
CA GLY A 14 -6.01 -20.03 11.13
C GLY A 14 -6.27 -18.88 10.15
N PRO A 15 -7.03 -19.14 9.07
CA PRO A 15 -7.43 -18.08 8.15
C PRO A 15 -7.98 -16.89 8.92
N VAL A 16 -7.34 -15.72 8.77
CA VAL A 16 -7.73 -14.50 9.47
C VAL A 16 -8.85 -13.88 8.67
N ASP A 17 -10.05 -13.82 9.24
CA ASP A 17 -11.16 -13.16 8.56
C ASP A 17 -10.92 -11.64 8.52
N PRO A 18 -11.22 -10.96 7.40
CA PRO A 18 -11.01 -9.52 7.27
C PRO A 18 -11.75 -8.69 8.33
N GLU A 19 -12.84 -9.22 8.85
CA GLU A 19 -13.68 -8.61 9.90
C GLU A 19 -12.98 -8.58 11.27
N ASP A 20 -12.02 -9.48 11.49
CA ASP A 20 -11.22 -9.57 12.72
C ASP A 20 -10.00 -8.62 12.69
N ILE A 21 -9.72 -8.00 11.54
CA ILE A 21 -8.64 -7.02 11.39
C ILE A 21 -9.09 -5.71 12.04
N GLY A 22 -8.69 -5.51 13.28
CA GLY A 22 -8.92 -4.26 13.99
C GLY A 22 -8.29 -3.04 13.28
N PRO A 23 -8.67 -1.80 13.67
CA PRO A 23 -8.23 -0.58 13.00
C PRO A 23 -6.72 -0.45 12.82
N ALA A 24 -5.94 -0.91 13.81
CA ALA A 24 -4.48 -0.93 13.72
C ALA A 24 -3.97 -1.88 12.62
N GLY A 25 -4.57 -3.06 12.48
CA GLY A 25 -4.23 -4.04 11.45
C GLY A 25 -4.51 -3.50 10.04
N ALA A 26 -5.61 -2.77 9.86
CA ALA A 26 -5.92 -2.12 8.60
C ALA A 26 -4.88 -1.05 8.22
N VAL A 27 -4.45 -0.21 9.17
CA VAL A 27 -3.40 0.79 8.94
C VAL A 27 -2.06 0.14 8.59
N ILE A 28 -1.71 -0.98 9.26
CA ILE A 28 -0.51 -1.75 8.95
C ILE A 28 -0.58 -2.32 7.53
N ALA A 29 -1.71 -2.92 7.13
CA ALA A 29 -1.88 -3.47 5.79
C ALA A 29 -1.74 -2.39 4.70
N VAL A 30 -2.32 -1.20 4.93
CA VAL A 30 -2.18 -0.06 4.01
C VAL A 30 -0.73 0.42 3.95
N ALA A 31 -0.06 0.59 5.10
CA ALA A 31 1.32 1.03 5.16
C ALA A 31 2.28 0.03 4.48
N PHE A 32 2.05 -1.27 4.68
CA PHE A 32 2.81 -2.33 4.02
C PHE A 32 2.58 -2.33 2.50
N THR A 33 1.34 -2.18 2.06
CA THR A 33 1.03 -2.09 0.64
C THR A 33 1.70 -0.86 0.01
N GLY A 34 1.64 0.29 0.69
CA GLY A 34 2.32 1.51 0.27
C GLY A 34 3.85 1.36 0.22
N SER A 35 4.46 0.64 1.17
CA SER A 35 5.90 0.41 1.18
C SER A 35 6.34 -0.49 0.03
N VAL A 36 5.59 -1.55 -0.28
CA VAL A 36 5.85 -2.43 -1.44
C VAL A 36 5.80 -1.62 -2.73
N ILE A 37 4.77 -0.79 -2.92
CA ILE A 37 4.64 0.08 -4.10
C ILE A 37 5.83 1.05 -4.18
N ALA A 38 6.20 1.68 -3.07
CA ALA A 38 7.34 2.59 -3.03
C ALA A 38 8.66 1.88 -3.37
N PHE A 39 8.86 0.65 -2.89
CA PHE A 39 10.06 -0.14 -3.16
C PHE A 39 10.15 -0.57 -4.62
N VAL A 40 9.03 -1.00 -5.22
CA VAL A 40 8.95 -1.31 -6.65
C VAL A 40 9.20 -0.05 -7.48
N GLY A 41 8.59 1.07 -7.12
CA GLY A 41 8.82 2.36 -7.76
C GLY A 41 10.29 2.79 -7.70
N PHE A 42 10.92 2.64 -6.53
CA PHE A 42 12.35 2.92 -6.34
C PHE A 42 13.24 1.99 -7.16
N ALA A 43 12.96 0.69 -7.16
CA ALA A 43 13.70 -0.29 -7.96
C ALA A 43 13.62 0.03 -9.47
N LEU A 44 12.44 0.39 -9.96
CA LEU A 44 12.25 0.84 -11.34
C LEU A 44 13.02 2.14 -11.62
N LEU A 45 13.04 3.09 -10.68
CA LEU A 45 13.80 4.34 -10.79
C LEU A 45 15.31 4.09 -10.90
N VAL A 46 15.85 3.19 -10.07
CA VAL A 46 17.27 2.81 -10.09
C VAL A 46 17.62 2.05 -11.37
N LEU A 47 16.74 1.17 -11.86
CA LEU A 47 17.01 0.33 -13.02
C LEU A 47 16.90 1.11 -14.36
N LEU A 48 16.00 2.10 -14.44
CA LEU A 48 15.71 2.85 -15.67
C LEU A 48 16.37 4.24 -15.74
N GLY A 49 17.01 4.72 -14.66
CA GLY A 49 17.66 6.03 -14.64
C GLY A 49 16.72 7.17 -15.04
N ASP A 50 17.11 7.96 -16.05
CA ASP A 50 16.32 9.09 -16.58
C ASP A 50 14.91 8.69 -17.05
N VAL A 51 14.74 7.48 -17.60
CA VAL A 51 13.43 7.01 -18.09
C VAL A 51 12.48 6.74 -16.93
N GLY A 52 12.98 6.25 -15.81
CA GLY A 52 12.18 6.02 -14.59
C GLY A 52 11.68 7.34 -14.01
N PHE A 53 12.53 8.37 -14.00
CA PHE A 53 12.14 9.71 -13.57
C PHE A 53 11.07 10.33 -14.47
N VAL A 54 11.22 10.22 -15.79
CA VAL A 54 10.22 10.71 -16.76
C VAL A 54 8.87 10.03 -16.57
N LEU A 55 8.86 8.70 -16.36
CA LEU A 55 7.62 7.96 -16.13
C LEU A 55 6.94 8.35 -14.81
N VAL A 56 7.71 8.55 -13.72
CA VAL A 56 7.17 9.04 -12.44
C VAL A 56 6.58 10.44 -12.59
N ALA A 57 7.28 11.34 -13.30
CA ALA A 57 6.80 12.70 -13.55
C ALA A 57 5.49 12.70 -14.37
N ILE A 58 5.40 11.87 -15.42
CA ILE A 58 4.18 11.70 -16.21
C ILE A 58 3.05 11.12 -15.34
N GLY A 59 3.35 10.11 -14.52
CA GLY A 59 2.37 9.51 -13.60
C GLY A 59 1.78 10.54 -12.63
N LEU A 60 2.64 11.34 -11.98
CA LEU A 60 2.19 12.45 -11.11
C LEU A 60 1.36 13.47 -11.87
N LEU A 61 1.79 13.86 -13.08
CA LEU A 61 1.05 14.80 -13.92
C LEU A 61 -0.37 14.30 -14.22
N VAL A 62 -0.52 13.02 -14.57
CA VAL A 62 -1.83 12.41 -14.84
C VAL A 62 -2.69 12.34 -13.57
N VAL A 63 -2.11 11.94 -12.43
CA VAL A 63 -2.84 11.87 -11.15
C VAL A 63 -3.36 13.26 -10.74
N PHE A 64 -2.55 14.30 -10.89
CA PHE A 64 -2.94 15.67 -10.54
C PHE A 64 -3.85 16.35 -11.57
N ALA A 65 -3.84 15.91 -12.82
CA ALA A 65 -4.75 16.43 -13.84
C ALA A 65 -6.22 16.16 -13.48
N SER A 66 -6.53 15.04 -12.84
CA SER A 66 -7.92 14.68 -12.50
C SER A 66 -8.53 15.59 -11.42
N PRO A 67 -7.87 15.86 -10.27
CA PRO A 67 -8.32 16.90 -9.33
C PRO A 67 -8.34 18.29 -9.95
N ALA A 68 -7.34 18.67 -10.73
CA ALA A 68 -7.28 19.99 -11.35
C ALA A 68 -8.46 20.22 -12.31
N ALA A 69 -8.82 19.22 -13.12
CA ALA A 69 -9.99 19.26 -13.98
C ALA A 69 -11.29 19.39 -13.18
N TYR A 70 -11.41 18.66 -12.06
CA TYR A 70 -12.55 18.77 -11.16
C TYR A 70 -12.69 20.17 -10.54
N PHE A 71 -11.60 20.75 -10.02
CA PHE A 71 -11.61 22.11 -9.48
C PHE A 71 -11.96 23.15 -10.55
N ARG A 72 -11.48 22.97 -11.77
CA ARG A 72 -11.80 23.87 -12.90
C ARG A 72 -13.25 23.75 -13.32
N TYR A 73 -13.81 22.54 -13.36
CA TYR A 73 -15.22 22.32 -13.63
C TYR A 73 -16.10 23.01 -12.57
N ARG A 74 -15.76 22.83 -11.29
CA ARG A 74 -16.41 23.51 -10.17
C ARG A 74 -16.39 25.05 -10.31
N GLN A 75 -15.30 25.65 -10.74
CA GLN A 75 -15.19 27.11 -10.87
C GLN A 75 -16.04 27.68 -12.02
N LEU A 76 -16.27 26.89 -13.07
CA LEU A 76 -17.00 27.34 -14.26
C LEU A 76 -18.52 27.07 -14.15
N TYR A 77 -18.93 26.06 -13.38
CA TYR A 77 -20.31 25.56 -13.35
C TYR A 77 -20.93 25.42 -11.95
N GLY A 78 -20.19 25.75 -10.90
CA GLY A 78 -20.69 25.81 -9.51
C GLY A 78 -20.73 27.25 -9.01
#